data_AF-A0A929W361-F1
#
_entry.id   AF-A0A929W361-F1
#
_cell.length_a   1.000
_cell.length_b   1.000
_cell.length_c   1.000
_cell.angle_alpha   90.00
_cell.angle_beta   90.00
_cell.angle_gamma   90.00
#
_symmetry.space_group_name_H-M   'P 1'
#
loop_
_entity.id
_entity.type
_entity.pdbx_description
1 polymer ?
#
loop_
_entity_poly.entity_id
_entity_poly.type
_entity_poly.pdbx_seq_one_letter_code
_entity_poly.pdbx_strand_id
1 'polypeptide(L)'
;MFAINKENGHATFMPYATTAALKADARFKQAWLNPNSTEVQSLNGTWKFHYAPDAAKRDTAFVKNDYNTAAWDNIDVPSCWEMKGYDKPVYVNVDYIFEDDPPYIKLRKEYRGKVDPNPVGSYRRDFDLPANWDGKRVFLHFDGIYSGAYVWV
;
A
#
# COMPACT_ATOMS: atom_id res chain seq x y z
N MET A 1 9.55 0.25 -16.51
CA MET A 1 8.08 0.08 -16.46
C MET A 1 7.59 0.79 -15.20
N PHE A 2 6.70 1.78 -15.32
CA PHE A 2 6.29 2.62 -14.18
C PHE A 2 4.91 2.27 -13.61
N ALA A 3 3.99 1.76 -14.43
CA ALA A 3 2.68 1.29 -14.03
C ALA A 3 2.10 0.35 -15.10
N ILE A 4 1.19 -0.53 -14.69
CA ILE A 4 0.34 -1.36 -15.57
C ILE A 4 -1.10 -1.22 -15.04
N ASN A 5 -2.08 -1.02 -15.94
CA ASN A 5 -3.51 -0.95 -15.62
C ASN A 5 -3.93 0.10 -14.58
N LYS A 6 -3.09 1.12 -14.34
CA LYS A 6 -3.42 2.26 -13.48
C LYS A 6 -4.17 3.31 -14.30
N GLU A 7 -5.20 3.92 -13.72
CA GLU A 7 -5.89 5.08 -14.30
C GLU A 7 -4.93 6.27 -14.44
N ASN A 8 -5.19 7.14 -15.42
CA ASN A 8 -4.39 8.34 -15.66
C ASN A 8 -4.43 9.28 -14.44
N GLY A 9 -3.33 10.01 -14.22
CA GLY A 9 -3.31 11.05 -13.20
C GLY A 9 -4.38 12.11 -13.46
N HIS A 10 -5.14 12.45 -12.41
CA HIS A 10 -6.18 13.47 -12.45
C HIS A 10 -6.23 14.23 -11.12
N ALA A 11 -6.95 15.36 -11.09
CA ALA A 11 -7.18 16.10 -9.85
C ALA A 11 -7.91 15.24 -8.82
N THR A 12 -7.58 15.38 -7.54
CA THR A 12 -8.22 14.62 -6.47
C THR A 12 -9.74 14.75 -6.53
N PHE A 13 -10.42 13.61 -6.59
CA PHE A 13 -11.87 13.51 -6.63
C PHE A 13 -12.37 12.66 -5.47
N MET A 14 -13.50 13.05 -4.89
CA MET A 14 -14.21 12.27 -3.88
C MET A 14 -15.64 12.05 -4.38
N PRO A 15 -16.11 10.80 -4.55
CA PRO A 15 -17.46 10.54 -4.99
C PRO A 15 -18.46 10.86 -3.88
N TYR A 16 -19.40 11.76 -4.16
CA TYR A 16 -20.60 11.97 -3.37
C TYR A 16 -21.81 11.64 -4.23
N ALA A 17 -22.83 11.01 -3.63
CA ALA A 17 -24.05 10.63 -4.35
C ALA A 17 -24.81 11.85 -4.91
N THR A 18 -24.69 13.02 -4.27
CA THR A 18 -25.33 14.26 -4.71
C THR A 18 -24.48 15.50 -4.42
N THR A 19 -24.72 16.58 -5.17
CA THR A 19 -24.13 17.90 -4.89
C THR A 19 -24.52 18.44 -3.51
N ALA A 20 -25.72 18.12 -3.02
CA ALA A 20 -26.16 18.52 -1.69
C ALA A 20 -25.33 17.84 -0.58
N ALA A 21 -25.08 16.53 -0.72
CA ALA A 21 -24.21 15.78 0.19
C ALA A 21 -22.78 16.34 0.19
N LEU A 22 -22.23 16.60 -1.01
CA LEU A 22 -20.93 17.26 -1.14
C LEU A 22 -20.86 18.59 -0.37
N LYS A 23 -21.83 19.49 -0.58
CA LYS A 23 -21.82 20.81 0.07
C LYS A 23 -22.07 20.78 1.58
N ALA A 24 -22.74 19.74 2.06
CA ALA A 24 -23.02 19.53 3.49
C ALA A 24 -21.81 18.98 4.26
N ASP A 25 -20.89 18.29 3.58
CA ASP A 25 -19.67 17.80 4.20
C ASP A 25 -18.76 18.97 4.63
N ALA A 26 -18.24 18.91 5.86
CA ALA A 26 -17.25 19.86 6.36
C ALA A 26 -16.01 19.93 5.45
N ARG A 27 -15.66 18.82 4.79
CA ARG A 27 -14.55 18.75 3.83
C ARG A 27 -14.72 19.72 2.66
N PHE A 28 -15.94 20.08 2.27
CA PHE A 28 -16.16 21.06 1.19
C PHE A 28 -15.52 22.43 1.48
N LYS A 29 -15.43 22.80 2.77
CA LYS A 29 -14.76 24.03 3.22
C LYS A 29 -13.30 23.79 3.61
N GLN A 30 -12.96 22.57 4.02
CA GLN A 30 -11.63 22.20 4.52
C GLN A 30 -11.19 20.86 3.94
N ALA A 31 -10.49 20.91 2.81
CA ALA A 31 -10.17 19.73 2.01
C ALA A 31 -9.28 18.67 2.69
N TRP A 32 -8.72 18.94 3.87
CA TRP A 32 -7.90 17.99 4.65
C TRP A 32 -8.70 17.17 5.68
N LEU A 33 -9.99 17.44 5.88
CA LEU A 33 -10.83 16.66 6.78
C LEU A 33 -11.23 15.33 6.15
N ASN A 34 -11.36 14.27 6.96
CA ASN A 34 -11.88 12.99 6.47
C ASN A 34 -13.27 13.18 5.86
N PRO A 35 -13.53 12.61 4.66
CA PRO A 35 -14.83 12.72 4.03
C PRO A 35 -15.90 12.01 4.86
N ASN A 36 -17.08 12.60 4.92
CA ASN A 36 -18.28 12.02 5.51
C ASN A 36 -19.37 11.93 4.43
N SER A 37 -20.21 10.88 4.47
CA SER A 37 -21.27 10.69 3.47
C SER A 37 -20.76 10.58 2.00
N THR A 38 -19.52 10.12 1.81
CA THR A 38 -18.98 9.79 0.49
C THR A 38 -19.25 8.35 0.12
N GLU A 39 -19.15 8.03 -1.16
CA GLU A 39 -19.13 6.66 -1.66
C GLU A 39 -17.70 6.10 -1.62
N VAL A 40 -17.05 6.22 -0.46
CA VAL A 40 -15.68 5.74 -0.20
C VAL A 40 -15.71 4.79 0.99
N GLN A 41 -15.09 3.64 0.83
CA GLN A 41 -14.81 2.69 1.90
C GLN A 41 -13.30 2.72 2.18
N SER A 42 -12.90 3.11 3.39
CA SER A 42 -11.49 3.03 3.77
C SER A 42 -11.09 1.57 3.98
N LEU A 43 -9.96 1.18 3.39
CA LEU A 43 -9.29 -0.08 3.69
C LEU A 43 -8.14 0.10 4.71
N ASN A 44 -8.08 1.23 5.42
CA ASN A 44 -7.15 1.42 6.53
C ASN A 44 -7.51 0.51 7.72
N GLY A 45 -6.56 0.32 8.64
CA GLY A 45 -6.70 -0.55 9.80
C GLY A 45 -5.77 -1.76 9.71
N THR A 46 -6.18 -2.88 10.31
CA THR A 46 -5.32 -4.06 10.43
C THR A 46 -5.33 -4.90 9.16
N TRP A 47 -4.14 -5.24 8.65
CA TRP A 47 -3.93 -6.17 7.54
C TRP A 47 -3.07 -7.34 8.00
N LYS A 48 -3.24 -8.50 7.34
CA LYS A 48 -2.28 -9.60 7.47
C LYS A 48 -0.99 -9.23 6.76
N PHE A 49 0.14 -9.49 7.41
CA PHE A 49 1.45 -9.08 6.95
C PHE A 49 2.48 -10.18 7.09
N HIS A 50 3.29 -10.35 6.05
CA HIS A 50 4.44 -11.23 6.07
C HIS A 50 5.64 -10.53 5.45
N TYR A 51 6.74 -10.55 6.18
CA TYR A 51 8.01 -9.95 5.78
C TYR A 51 8.95 -11.01 5.21
N ALA A 52 9.58 -10.71 4.07
CA ALA A 52 10.68 -11.48 3.52
C ALA A 52 11.92 -10.58 3.37
N PRO A 53 13.11 -11.02 3.83
CA PRO A 53 14.32 -10.20 3.76
C PRO A 53 14.88 -10.04 2.34
N ASP A 54 14.40 -10.83 1.38
CA ASP A 54 14.80 -10.73 -0.01
C ASP A 54 13.62 -11.08 -0.91
N ALA A 55 13.51 -10.39 -2.05
CA ALA A 55 12.48 -10.67 -3.05
C ALA A 55 12.47 -12.13 -3.51
N ALA A 56 13.61 -12.81 -3.57
CA ALA A 56 13.70 -14.24 -3.90
C ALA A 56 13.09 -15.16 -2.84
N LYS A 57 12.91 -14.67 -1.61
CA LYS A 57 12.36 -15.43 -0.47
C LYS A 57 10.88 -15.15 -0.21
N ARG A 58 10.27 -14.24 -0.96
CA ARG A 58 8.83 -13.92 -0.79
C ARG A 58 7.98 -15.12 -1.18
N ASP A 59 6.92 -15.38 -0.43
CA ASP A 59 5.88 -16.30 -0.87
C ASP A 59 5.06 -15.61 -1.97
N THR A 60 4.92 -16.27 -3.12
CA THR A 60 4.12 -15.77 -4.26
C THR A 60 2.75 -16.45 -4.37
N ALA A 61 2.54 -17.55 -3.64
CA ALA A 61 1.27 -18.27 -3.61
C ALA A 61 0.20 -17.55 -2.77
N PHE A 62 0.57 -16.54 -1.99
CA PHE A 62 -0.34 -15.79 -1.10
C PHE A 62 -1.52 -15.12 -1.81
N VAL A 63 -1.40 -14.91 -3.13
CA VAL A 63 -2.42 -14.32 -4.01
C VAL A 63 -3.60 -15.26 -4.27
N LYS A 64 -3.49 -16.55 -3.93
CA LYS A 64 -4.58 -17.50 -4.09
C LYS A 64 -5.65 -17.26 -3.01
N ASN A 65 -6.92 -17.33 -3.42
CA ASN A 65 -8.07 -17.10 -2.54
C ASN A 65 -8.05 -18.00 -1.29
N ASP A 66 -7.63 -19.25 -1.43
CA ASP A 66 -7.58 -20.26 -0.37
C ASP A 66 -6.27 -20.28 0.44
N TYR A 67 -5.33 -19.38 0.15
CA TYR A 67 -4.06 -19.35 0.87
C TYR A 67 -4.26 -18.97 2.35
N ASN A 68 -3.64 -19.74 3.24
CA ASN A 68 -3.80 -19.59 4.68
C ASN A 68 -2.83 -18.56 5.26
N THR A 69 -3.36 -17.46 5.79
CA THR A 69 -2.60 -16.39 6.47
C THR A 69 -2.65 -16.47 7.99
N ALA A 70 -3.11 -17.58 8.58
CA ALA A 70 -3.24 -17.72 10.03
C ALA A 70 -1.91 -17.52 10.78
N ALA A 71 -0.79 -17.92 10.18
CA ALA A 71 0.55 -17.75 10.76
C ALA A 71 1.17 -16.37 10.50
N TRP A 72 0.49 -15.50 9.75
CA TRP A 72 0.99 -14.15 9.46
C TRP A 72 0.69 -13.20 10.60
N ASP A 73 1.60 -12.23 10.76
CA ASP A 73 1.44 -11.13 11.67
C ASP A 73 0.30 -10.20 11.23
N ASN A 74 -0.03 -9.26 12.11
CA ASN A 74 -0.94 -8.17 11.83
C ASN A 74 -0.15 -6.86 11.80
N ILE A 75 -0.42 -5.99 10.83
CA ILE A 75 0.19 -4.66 10.74
C ILE A 75 -0.89 -3.58 10.54
N ASP A 76 -0.65 -2.39 11.10
CA ASP A 76 -1.51 -1.24 10.85
C ASP A 76 -1.21 -0.63 9.48
N VAL A 77 -2.25 -0.36 8.71
CA VAL A 77 -2.17 0.38 7.45
C VAL A 77 -2.92 1.70 7.61
N PRO A 78 -2.28 2.86 7.35
CA PRO A 78 -0.92 3.03 6.82
C PRO A 78 0.18 2.95 7.91
N SER A 79 1.35 2.41 7.55
CA SER A 79 2.58 2.52 8.34
C SER A 79 3.82 2.20 7.49
N CYS A 80 5.00 2.61 7.96
CA CYS A 80 6.27 2.03 7.49
C CYS A 80 6.60 0.82 8.36
N TRP A 81 6.89 -0.34 7.76
CA TRP A 81 7.11 -1.59 8.51
C TRP A 81 8.35 -1.52 9.42
N GLU A 82 9.31 -0.64 9.11
CA GLU A 82 10.51 -0.40 9.94
C GLU A 82 10.12 0.16 11.31
N MET A 83 9.06 0.96 11.35
CA MET A 83 8.50 1.49 12.59
C MET A 83 7.62 0.47 13.33
N LYS A 84 7.41 -0.71 12.73
CA LYS A 84 6.67 -1.84 13.28
C LYS A 84 7.57 -3.02 13.67
N GLY A 85 8.90 -2.86 13.55
CA GLY A 85 9.89 -3.85 13.98
C GLY A 85 10.43 -4.76 12.87
N TYR A 86 10.13 -4.48 11.60
CA TYR A 86 10.65 -5.23 10.46
C TYR A 86 11.81 -4.48 9.80
N ASP A 87 12.97 -5.13 9.66
CA ASP A 87 14.21 -4.49 9.21
C ASP A 87 14.60 -3.26 10.06
N LYS A 88 15.41 -2.35 9.49
CA LYS A 88 15.85 -1.12 10.14
C LYS A 88 15.68 0.08 9.22
N PRO A 89 15.24 1.24 9.74
CA PRO A 89 15.23 2.46 8.96
C PRO A 89 16.68 2.89 8.68
N VAL A 90 16.95 3.34 7.46
CA VAL A 90 18.27 3.84 7.06
C VAL A 90 18.17 5.29 6.62
N TYR A 91 19.08 6.11 7.14
CA TYR A 91 19.31 7.46 6.65
C TYR A 91 20.65 7.51 5.92
N VAL A 92 20.63 7.97 4.68
CA VAL A 92 21.83 8.25 3.88
C VAL A 92 21.64 9.63 3.25
N ASN A 93 22.67 10.48 3.30
CA ASN A 93 22.57 11.86 2.84
C ASN A 93 22.57 11.95 1.30
N VAL A 94 23.62 11.40 0.65
CA VAL A 94 23.83 11.52 -0.80
C VAL A 94 23.79 10.16 -1.50
N ASP A 95 24.44 9.17 -0.89
CA ASP A 95 24.56 7.82 -1.44
C ASP A 95 23.27 7.00 -1.36
N TYR A 96 23.24 5.91 -2.13
CA TYR A 96 22.27 4.83 -1.96
C TYR A 96 22.84 3.72 -1.08
N ILE A 97 21.95 2.95 -0.45
CA ILE A 97 22.34 1.69 0.23
C ILE A 97 22.65 0.56 -0.78
N PHE A 98 22.29 0.76 -2.04
CA PHE A 98 22.55 -0.13 -3.16
C PHE A 98 23.64 0.42 -4.09
N GLU A 99 24.30 -0.48 -4.81
CA GLU A 99 25.34 -0.16 -5.80
C GLU A 99 24.76 0.75 -6.89
N ASP A 100 25.58 1.69 -7.40
CA ASP A 100 25.23 2.55 -8.52
C ASP A 100 25.35 1.78 -9.85
N ASP A 101 24.44 0.83 -10.04
CA ASP A 101 24.40 -0.10 -11.18
C ASP A 101 22.97 -0.24 -11.74
N PRO A 102 22.36 0.85 -12.27
CA PRO A 102 20.99 0.80 -12.77
C PRO A 102 20.86 -0.13 -14.00
N PRO A 103 19.77 -0.93 -14.11
CA PRO A 103 18.55 -0.91 -13.29
C PRO A 103 18.56 -1.92 -12.12
N TYR A 104 19.73 -2.45 -11.72
CA TYR A 104 19.82 -3.57 -10.77
C TYR A 104 19.82 -3.09 -9.31
N ILE A 105 19.14 -3.84 -8.44
CA ILE A 105 19.15 -3.63 -7.00
C ILE A 105 20.15 -4.60 -6.38
N LYS A 106 21.31 -4.09 -5.96
CA LYS A 106 22.37 -4.86 -5.29
C LYS A 106 22.81 -4.12 -4.04
N LEU A 107 22.66 -4.73 -2.86
CA LEU A 107 23.05 -4.12 -1.60
C LEU A 107 24.58 -3.92 -1.54
N ARG A 108 25.03 -2.68 -1.25
CA ARG A 108 26.47 -2.41 -1.11
C ARG A 108 27.05 -3.18 0.08
N LYS A 109 28.34 -3.50 -0.01
CA LYS A 109 29.03 -4.37 0.97
C LYS A 109 28.97 -3.81 2.39
N GLU A 110 29.05 -2.49 2.54
CA GLU A 110 29.02 -1.79 3.83
C GLU A 110 27.68 -1.91 4.58
N TYR A 111 26.59 -2.26 3.88
CA TYR A 111 25.26 -2.45 4.47
C TYR A 111 24.90 -3.93 4.70
N ARG A 112 25.70 -4.88 4.19
CA ARG A 112 25.44 -6.31 4.38
C ARG A 112 25.45 -6.67 5.87
N GLY A 113 24.41 -7.36 6.32
CA GLY A 113 24.22 -7.72 7.73
C GLY A 113 23.76 -6.56 8.62
N LYS A 114 23.64 -5.34 8.08
CA LYS A 114 23.03 -4.20 8.79
C LYS A 114 21.55 -4.06 8.45
N VAL A 115 21.21 -4.25 7.18
CA VAL A 115 19.85 -4.28 6.63
C VAL A 115 19.70 -5.42 5.65
N ASP A 116 18.45 -5.72 5.31
CA ASP A 116 18.12 -6.74 4.34
C ASP A 116 18.28 -6.24 2.89
N PRO A 117 18.69 -7.12 1.94
CA PRO A 117 19.14 -6.71 0.62
C PRO A 117 18.04 -6.17 -0.31
N ASN A 118 16.84 -6.75 -0.24
CA ASN A 118 15.69 -6.32 -1.04
C ASN A 118 14.40 -6.78 -0.35
N PRO A 119 14.05 -6.17 0.79
CA PRO A 119 12.95 -6.64 1.62
C PRO A 119 11.60 -6.49 0.92
N VAL A 120 10.71 -7.46 1.17
CA VAL A 120 9.35 -7.50 0.61
C VAL A 120 8.33 -7.68 1.72
N GLY A 121 7.39 -6.74 1.80
CA GLY A 121 6.18 -6.88 2.61
C GLY A 121 5.01 -7.38 1.78
N SER A 122 4.50 -8.57 2.11
CA SER A 122 3.24 -9.09 1.56
C SER A 122 2.09 -8.69 2.47
N TYR A 123 1.08 -8.03 1.92
CA TYR A 123 -0.10 -7.55 2.62
C TYR A 123 -1.35 -8.28 2.10
N ARG A 124 -2.23 -8.71 3.00
CA ARG A 124 -3.52 -9.31 2.64
C ARG A 124 -4.63 -8.85 3.57
N ARG A 125 -5.81 -8.58 3.00
CA ARG A 125 -7.01 -8.21 3.73
C ARG A 125 -8.25 -8.61 2.94
N ASP A 126 -9.21 -9.16 3.65
CA ASP A 126 -10.55 -9.39 3.13
C ASP A 126 -11.43 -8.18 3.47
N PHE A 127 -12.36 -7.86 2.57
CA PHE A 127 -13.33 -6.78 2.76
C PHE A 127 -14.59 -7.07 1.95
N ASP A 128 -15.72 -6.57 2.43
CA ASP A 128 -17.00 -6.63 1.73
C ASP A 128 -17.29 -5.29 1.07
N LEU A 129 -17.77 -5.32 -0.17
CA LEU A 129 -18.28 -4.13 -0.84
C LEU A 129 -19.63 -3.72 -0.24
N PRO A 130 -19.91 -2.42 -0.05
CA PRO A 130 -21.23 -1.96 0.37
C PRO A 130 -22.32 -2.42 -0.62
N ALA A 131 -23.44 -2.94 -0.12
CA ALA A 131 -24.51 -3.48 -0.95
C ALA A 131 -25.08 -2.46 -1.97
N ASN A 132 -25.05 -1.17 -1.63
CA ASN A 132 -25.48 -0.09 -2.51
C ASN A 132 -24.48 0.26 -3.62
N TRP A 133 -23.38 -0.49 -3.76
CA TRP A 133 -22.42 -0.36 -4.85
C TRP A 133 -22.64 -1.39 -5.96
N ASP A 134 -23.65 -2.26 -5.85
CA ASP A 134 -23.99 -3.19 -6.92
C ASP A 134 -24.24 -2.46 -8.26
N GLY A 135 -23.64 -3.00 -9.33
CA GLY A 135 -23.65 -2.39 -10.67
C GLY A 135 -22.85 -1.09 -10.84
N LYS A 136 -22.18 -0.57 -9.80
CA LYS A 136 -21.33 0.62 -9.92
C LYS A 136 -19.90 0.26 -10.33
N ARG A 137 -19.19 1.23 -10.93
CA ARG A 137 -17.75 1.13 -11.16
C ARG A 137 -17.01 1.43 -9.85
N VAL A 138 -16.22 0.46 -9.39
CA VAL A 138 -15.41 0.55 -8.17
C VAL A 138 -13.94 0.73 -8.53
N PHE A 139 -13.24 1.61 -7.82
CA PHE A 139 -11.81 1.84 -7.98
C PHE A 139 -11.10 1.60 -6.66
N LEU A 140 -9.97 0.88 -6.71
CA LEU A 140 -9.05 0.76 -5.59
C LEU A 140 -8.04 1.91 -5.66
N HIS A 141 -7.96 2.70 -4.59
CA HIS A 141 -7.07 3.86 -4.50
C HIS A 141 -6.01 3.67 -3.40
N PHE A 142 -4.74 3.83 -3.76
CA PHE A 142 -3.64 3.90 -2.81
C PHE A 142 -3.05 5.31 -2.84
N ASP A 143 -3.15 6.04 -1.72
CA ASP A 143 -2.59 7.39 -1.59
C ASP A 143 -1.05 7.38 -1.74
N GLY A 144 -0.41 6.28 -1.31
CA GLY A 144 1.03 6.07 -1.47
C GLY A 144 1.46 4.65 -1.10
N ILE A 145 2.37 4.10 -1.90
CA ILE A 145 3.11 2.87 -1.62
C ILE A 145 4.58 3.15 -1.94
N TYR A 146 5.48 2.72 -1.06
CA TYR A 146 6.92 2.79 -1.30
C TYR A 146 7.52 1.37 -1.31
N SER A 147 8.40 1.02 -2.24
CA SER A 147 8.85 1.77 -3.43
C SER A 147 8.11 1.37 -4.71
N GLY A 148 7.47 0.20 -4.72
CA GLY A 148 6.64 -0.33 -5.81
C GLY A 148 5.87 -1.55 -5.34
N ALA A 149 4.78 -1.90 -6.02
CA ALA A 149 3.93 -3.02 -5.63
C ALA A 149 3.24 -3.70 -6.81
N TYR A 150 2.86 -4.95 -6.57
CA TYR A 150 1.89 -5.68 -7.36
C TYR A 150 0.61 -5.82 -6.52
N VAL A 151 -0.54 -5.71 -7.16
CA VAL A 151 -1.84 -5.74 -6.50
C VAL A 151 -2.71 -6.79 -7.18
N TRP A 152 -3.36 -7.61 -6.35
CA TRP A 152 -4.36 -8.60 -6.75
C TRP A 152 -5.65 -8.31 -6.00
N VAL A 153 -6.78 -8.52 -6.68
CA VAL A 153 -8.15 -8.43 -6.15
C VAL A 153 -8.90 -9.65 -6.65
#